data_AF-A0A2V4DJ31-F1
#
_entry.id   AF-A0A2V4DJ31-F1
#
_cell.length_a   1.000
_cell.length_b   1.000
_cell.length_c   1.000
_cell.angle_alpha   90.00
_cell.angle_beta   90.00
_cell.angle_gamma   90.00
#
_symmetry.space_group_name_H-M   'P 1'
#
loop_
_entity.id
_entity.type
_entity.pdbx_description
1 polymer ?
#
loop_
_entity_poly.entity_id
_entity_poly.type
_entity_poly.pdbx_seq_one_letter_code
_entity_poly.pdbx_strand_id
1 'polypeptide(L)'
;MFENYDRRTKILFSMVEITFLTAIISQIMMQLGGGARDELMDLSDQLIVFGKAVIFENGLPPYISSAGVFAPESIVFGIGFSLVGMSIIWLSKEIWKETCNQFQEKYTTNLHLRTNNIGLISGMIGGIVLVFLAWTPMNTQLVTHLVMATIVFLGSILWTILVTVSRTILDADKQWRGYNIIRLRWTLMSVAFISLQLSIISFVLISTTVSAAFEWLLLISLNCGLLTFYTVFENPNIEEE
;
A
#
# COMPACT_ATOMS: atom_id res chain seq x y z
N MET A 1 -9.47 2.31 23.40
CA MET A 1 -9.13 3.41 22.46
C MET A 1 -10.08 3.48 21.26
N PHE A 2 -10.77 2.39 20.86
CA PHE A 2 -11.61 2.41 19.65
C PHE A 2 -13.13 2.51 19.85
N GLU A 3 -13.67 2.54 21.08
CA GLU A 3 -15.12 2.41 21.30
C GLU A 3 -15.94 3.50 20.58
N ASN A 4 -15.47 4.74 20.55
CA ASN A 4 -16.19 5.89 19.98
C ASN A 4 -16.05 6.07 18.46
N TYR A 5 -15.27 5.24 17.75
CA TYR A 5 -15.12 5.39 16.29
C TYR A 5 -16.26 4.74 15.51
N ASP A 6 -16.66 5.40 14.42
CA ASP A 6 -17.53 4.83 13.39
C ASP A 6 -16.97 3.49 12.88
N ARG A 7 -17.87 2.59 12.48
CA ARG A 7 -17.51 1.26 11.99
C ARG A 7 -16.53 1.33 10.82
N ARG A 8 -16.64 2.33 9.94
CA ARG A 8 -15.77 2.47 8.77
C ARG A 8 -14.35 2.86 9.17
N THR A 9 -14.21 3.77 10.14
CA THR A 9 -12.91 4.12 10.74
C THR A 9 -12.24 2.93 11.41
N LYS A 10 -13.01 2.12 12.16
CA LYS A 10 -12.50 0.88 12.76
C LYS A 10 -11.93 -0.07 11.69
N ILE A 11 -12.65 -0.29 10.60
CA ILE A 11 -12.19 -1.15 9.50
C ILE A 11 -10.93 -0.60 8.84
N LEU A 12 -10.84 0.72 8.62
CA LEU A 12 -9.65 1.36 8.08
C LEU A 12 -8.42 1.13 8.98
N PHE A 13 -8.57 1.27 10.30
CA PHE A 13 -7.49 0.98 11.25
C PHE A 13 -7.11 -0.51 11.28
N SER A 14 -8.11 -1.40 11.31
CA SER A 14 -7.84 -2.85 11.24
C SER A 14 -7.13 -3.25 9.95
N MET A 15 -7.43 -2.60 8.82
CA MET A 15 -6.74 -2.87 7.56
C MET A 15 -5.26 -2.51 7.61
N VAL A 16 -4.92 -1.35 8.20
CA VAL A 16 -3.53 -0.93 8.41
C VAL A 16 -2.82 -1.87 9.37
N GLU A 17 -3.48 -2.26 10.45
CA GLU A 17 -2.96 -3.23 11.42
C GLU A 17 -2.67 -4.58 10.78
N ILE A 18 -3.63 -5.14 10.04
CA ILE A 18 -3.46 -6.40 9.30
C ILE A 18 -2.30 -6.29 8.30
N THR A 19 -2.16 -5.16 7.62
CA THR A 19 -1.05 -4.94 6.68
C THR A 19 0.30 -5.06 7.37
N PHE A 20 0.49 -4.37 8.50
CA PHE A 20 1.74 -4.43 9.26
C PHE A 20 1.97 -5.78 9.93
N LEU A 21 0.94 -6.37 10.55
CA LEU A 21 1.04 -7.69 11.16
C LEU A 21 1.42 -8.74 10.11
N THR A 22 0.80 -8.72 8.94
CA THR A 22 1.13 -9.64 7.85
C THR A 22 2.58 -9.44 7.41
N ALA A 23 2.99 -8.21 7.11
CA ALA A 23 4.36 -7.92 6.68
C ALA A 23 5.39 -8.34 7.74
N ILE A 24 5.19 -7.97 9.01
CA ILE A 24 6.16 -8.25 10.08
C ILE A 24 6.20 -9.75 10.40
N ILE A 25 5.05 -10.40 10.61
CA ILE A 25 5.00 -11.82 10.99
C ILE A 25 5.59 -12.68 9.89
N SER A 26 5.19 -12.47 8.64
CA SER A 26 5.71 -13.24 7.51
C SER A 26 7.22 -13.04 7.32
N GLN A 27 7.74 -11.84 7.57
CA GLN A 27 9.17 -11.54 7.50
C GLN A 27 9.97 -12.18 8.64
N ILE A 28 9.44 -12.15 9.87
CA ILE A 28 10.05 -12.86 11.00
C ILE A 28 10.11 -14.36 10.69
N MET A 29 9.02 -14.94 10.17
CA MET A 29 8.98 -16.35 9.80
C MET A 29 9.98 -16.68 8.69
N MET A 30 10.11 -15.83 7.67
CA MET A 30 11.10 -15.99 6.60
C MET A 30 12.52 -15.95 7.16
N GLN A 31 12.86 -14.92 7.93
CA GLN A 31 14.22 -14.69 8.42
C GLN A 31 14.67 -15.70 9.50
N LEU A 32 13.73 -16.30 10.23
CA LEU A 32 14.03 -17.33 11.23
C LEU A 32 13.79 -18.76 10.73
N GLY A 33 13.23 -18.91 9.52
CA GLY A 33 12.75 -20.19 9.00
C GLY A 33 13.86 -21.13 8.52
N GLY A 34 15.00 -20.58 8.07
CA GLY A 34 16.12 -21.35 7.55
C GLY A 34 15.86 -22.06 6.21
N GLY A 35 16.85 -22.85 5.78
CA GLY A 35 16.75 -23.75 4.63
C GLY A 35 16.82 -23.02 3.28
N ALA A 36 15.95 -23.39 2.33
CA ALA A 36 15.91 -22.83 0.98
C ALA A 36 15.77 -21.29 0.90
N ARG A 37 15.41 -20.64 2.02
CA ARG A 37 15.34 -19.18 2.14
C ARG A 37 16.71 -18.52 2.20
N ASP A 38 17.70 -19.22 2.75
CA ASP A 38 19.06 -18.73 2.96
C ASP A 38 20.02 -19.22 1.87
N GLU A 39 19.54 -20.13 1.01
CA GLU A 39 20.30 -20.70 -0.10
C GLU A 39 20.37 -19.74 -1.27
N LEU A 40 21.47 -19.82 -2.04
CA LEU A 40 21.65 -19.03 -3.25
C LEU A 40 20.46 -19.21 -4.20
N MET A 41 19.88 -18.08 -4.62
CA MET A 41 18.77 -18.06 -5.56
C MET A 41 19.20 -17.38 -6.86
N ASP A 42 19.37 -18.18 -7.90
CA ASP A 42 19.69 -17.72 -9.24
C ASP A 42 18.41 -17.51 -10.05
N LEU A 43 18.10 -16.27 -10.40
CA LEU A 43 16.94 -15.86 -11.20
C LEU A 43 17.37 -15.29 -12.56
N SER A 44 18.57 -15.66 -13.02
CA SER A 44 19.15 -15.23 -14.31
C SER A 44 18.30 -15.61 -15.51
N ASP A 45 17.55 -16.71 -15.42
CA ASP A 45 16.63 -17.20 -16.44
C ASP A 45 15.38 -16.31 -16.57
N GLN A 46 15.02 -15.59 -15.50
CA GLN A 46 13.82 -14.76 -15.43
C GLN A 46 14.11 -13.28 -15.70
N LEU A 47 15.25 -12.75 -15.23
CA LEU A 47 15.54 -11.33 -15.38
C LEU A 47 17.04 -11.03 -15.46
N ILE A 48 17.42 -10.28 -16.49
CA ILE A 48 18.75 -9.69 -16.66
C ILE A 48 18.58 -8.17 -16.72
N VAL A 49 19.24 -7.45 -15.82
CA VAL A 49 19.16 -5.98 -15.71
C VAL A 49 20.51 -5.38 -16.01
N PHE A 50 20.60 -4.54 -17.06
CA PHE A 50 21.87 -3.95 -17.54
C PHE A 50 23.00 -4.97 -17.74
N GLY A 51 22.66 -6.16 -18.26
CA GLY A 51 23.61 -7.24 -18.49
C GLY A 51 24.06 -7.98 -17.23
N LYS A 52 23.51 -7.64 -16.06
CA LYS A 52 23.72 -8.38 -14.81
C LYS A 52 22.51 -9.25 -14.54
N ALA A 53 22.78 -10.52 -14.28
CA ALA A 53 21.75 -11.46 -13.91
C ALA A 53 21.32 -11.26 -12.45
N VAL A 54 20.04 -11.47 -12.14
CA VAL A 54 19.53 -11.30 -10.78
C VAL A 54 19.85 -12.57 -9.97
N ILE A 55 20.86 -12.47 -9.11
CA ILE A 55 21.27 -13.55 -8.22
C ILE A 55 21.21 -13.04 -6.78
N PHE A 56 20.50 -13.75 -5.91
CA PHE A 56 20.51 -13.51 -4.49
C PHE A 56 21.49 -14.48 -3.82
N GLU A 57 22.72 -14.01 -3.58
CA GLU A 57 23.82 -14.84 -3.09
C GLU A 57 23.59 -15.39 -1.69
N ASN A 58 22.90 -14.62 -0.83
CA ASN A 58 22.66 -14.94 0.58
C ASN A 58 21.18 -15.27 0.83
N GLY A 59 20.51 -15.86 -0.16
CA GLY A 59 19.09 -16.15 -0.07
C GLY A 59 18.20 -14.92 -0.22
N LEU A 60 16.94 -15.08 0.18
CA LEU A 60 15.89 -14.11 -0.08
C LEU A 60 16.21 -12.75 0.57
N PRO A 61 16.23 -11.65 -0.21
CA PRO A 61 16.40 -10.32 0.33
C PRO A 61 15.25 -9.94 1.26
N PRO A 62 15.42 -8.96 2.17
CA PRO A 62 14.40 -8.60 3.16
C PRO A 62 13.27 -7.72 2.59
N TYR A 63 12.87 -7.93 1.33
CA TYR A 63 11.67 -7.31 0.77
C TYR A 63 10.44 -7.89 1.44
N ILE A 64 9.41 -7.08 1.65
CA ILE A 64 8.14 -7.51 2.25
C ILE A 64 7.60 -8.73 1.50
N SER A 65 7.66 -8.69 0.17
CA SER A 65 7.15 -9.74 -0.69
C SER A 65 8.01 -11.00 -0.77
N SER A 66 9.25 -10.98 -0.26
CA SER A 66 10.09 -12.18 -0.18
C SER A 66 9.50 -13.25 0.74
N ALA A 67 8.71 -12.84 1.74
CA ALA A 67 7.95 -13.78 2.56
C ALA A 67 6.81 -14.46 1.80
N GLY A 68 6.53 -14.08 0.55
CA GLY A 68 5.57 -14.77 -0.32
C GLY A 68 6.13 -16.02 -1.01
N VAL A 69 7.39 -16.40 -0.78
CA VAL A 69 8.08 -17.44 -1.57
C VAL A 69 7.87 -18.85 -1.02
N PHE A 70 8.19 -19.11 0.25
CA PHE A 70 8.15 -20.45 0.82
C PHE A 70 7.11 -20.58 1.93
N ALA A 71 6.58 -21.79 2.11
CA ALA A 71 5.69 -22.08 3.23
C ALA A 71 6.51 -22.35 4.50
N PRO A 72 6.03 -21.94 5.70
CA PRO A 72 4.66 -21.50 5.98
C PRO A 72 4.38 -19.99 5.79
N GLU A 73 5.41 -19.15 5.69
CA GLU A 73 5.25 -17.69 5.64
C GLU A 73 4.48 -17.20 4.41
N SER A 74 4.59 -17.89 3.27
CA SER A 74 3.86 -17.55 2.05
C SER A 74 2.36 -17.69 2.20
N ILE A 75 1.90 -18.59 3.08
CA ILE A 75 0.48 -18.75 3.40
C ILE A 75 -0.01 -17.57 4.25
N VAL A 76 0.79 -17.15 5.23
CA VAL A 76 0.49 -15.98 6.07
C VAL A 76 0.46 -14.70 5.21
N PHE A 77 1.48 -14.53 4.36
CA PHE A 77 1.58 -13.44 3.39
C PHE A 77 0.38 -13.45 2.44
N GLY A 78 0.08 -14.59 1.83
CA GLY A 78 -1.01 -14.79 0.88
C GLY A 78 -2.38 -14.42 1.47
N ILE A 79 -2.73 -15.00 2.62
CA ILE A 79 -4.01 -14.73 3.29
C ILE A 79 -4.08 -13.28 3.76
N GLY A 80 -3.04 -12.79 4.44
CA GLY A 80 -3.02 -11.45 5.01
C GLY A 80 -3.18 -10.36 3.94
N PHE A 81 -2.37 -10.39 2.88
CA PHE A 81 -2.49 -9.41 1.80
C PHE A 81 -3.73 -9.62 0.93
N SER A 82 -4.31 -10.82 0.87
CA SER A 82 -5.64 -11.00 0.27
C SER A 82 -6.73 -10.26 1.05
N LEU A 83 -6.71 -10.36 2.39
CA LEU A 83 -7.63 -9.62 3.26
C LEU A 83 -7.45 -8.11 3.12
N VAL A 84 -6.20 -7.63 3.03
CA VAL A 84 -5.90 -6.21 2.77
C VAL A 84 -6.44 -5.80 1.40
N GLY A 85 -6.19 -6.57 0.34
CA GLY A 85 -6.70 -6.28 -1.00
C GLY A 85 -8.22 -6.17 -1.07
N MET A 86 -8.93 -7.12 -0.45
CA MET A 86 -10.40 -7.05 -0.33
C MET A 86 -10.87 -5.83 0.48
N SER A 87 -10.13 -5.48 1.54
CA SER A 87 -10.45 -4.32 2.37
C SER A 87 -10.24 -3.01 1.61
N ILE A 88 -9.24 -2.91 0.73
CA ILE A 88 -9.01 -1.74 -0.14
C ILE A 88 -10.17 -1.57 -1.14
N ILE A 89 -10.67 -2.67 -1.73
CA ILE A 89 -11.83 -2.64 -2.63
C ILE A 89 -13.04 -2.05 -1.91
N TRP A 90 -13.32 -2.57 -0.71
CA TRP A 90 -14.43 -2.09 0.11
C TRP A 90 -14.25 -0.63 0.54
N LEU A 91 -13.06 -0.26 1.02
CA LEU A 91 -12.75 1.09 1.48
C LEU A 91 -12.87 2.12 0.35
N SER A 92 -12.40 1.77 -0.85
CA SER A 92 -12.52 2.64 -2.03
C SER A 92 -13.97 2.96 -2.35
N LYS A 93 -14.87 1.98 -2.19
CA LYS A 93 -16.32 2.17 -2.37
C LYS A 93 -16.90 3.07 -1.29
N GLU A 94 -16.53 2.88 -0.02
CA GLU A 94 -17.05 3.69 1.08
C GLU A 94 -16.56 5.15 1.00
N ILE A 95 -15.28 5.37 0.70
CA ILE A 95 -14.74 6.72 0.48
C ILE A 95 -15.44 7.39 -0.70
N TRP A 96 -15.64 6.67 -1.81
CA TRP A 96 -16.34 7.20 -2.98
C TRP A 96 -17.77 7.64 -2.63
N LYS A 97 -18.52 6.77 -1.95
CA LYS A 97 -19.91 7.02 -1.55
C LYS A 97 -20.01 8.21 -0.61
N GLU A 98 -19.15 8.25 0.42
CA GLU A 98 -19.15 9.33 1.40
C GLU A 98 -18.75 10.67 0.77
N THR A 99 -17.77 10.66 -0.14
CA THR A 99 -17.38 11.83 -0.91
C THR A 99 -18.52 12.35 -1.78
N CYS A 100 -19.28 11.46 -2.44
CA CYS A 100 -20.48 11.83 -3.19
C CYS A 100 -21.56 12.47 -2.31
N ASN A 101 -21.82 11.93 -1.12
CA ASN A 101 -22.82 12.46 -0.20
C ASN A 101 -22.46 13.85 0.34
N GLN A 102 -21.16 14.13 0.49
CA GLN A 102 -20.66 15.39 1.04
C GLN A 102 -20.47 16.48 -0.01
N PHE A 103 -20.59 16.17 -1.31
CA PHE A 103 -20.43 17.18 -2.35
C PHE A 103 -21.48 18.28 -2.24
N GLN A 104 -20.98 19.53 -2.23
CA GLN A 104 -21.81 20.73 -2.22
C GLN A 104 -21.83 21.30 -3.65
N GLU A 105 -23.00 21.40 -4.28
CA GLU A 105 -23.13 21.81 -5.68
C GLU A 105 -22.41 23.13 -6.00
N LYS A 106 -22.41 24.07 -5.07
CA LYS A 106 -21.80 25.40 -5.23
C LYS A 106 -20.27 25.37 -5.36
N TYR A 107 -19.59 24.39 -4.76
CA TYR A 107 -18.13 24.32 -4.67
C TYR A 107 -17.53 23.11 -5.39
N THR A 108 -18.35 22.14 -5.77
CA THR A 108 -17.89 20.90 -6.42
C THR A 108 -17.63 21.13 -7.91
N THR A 109 -16.39 20.87 -8.35
CA THR A 109 -16.01 20.97 -9.76
C THR A 109 -16.08 19.60 -10.45
N ASN A 110 -16.11 19.61 -11.80
CA ASN A 110 -15.99 18.38 -12.59
C ASN A 110 -14.71 17.59 -12.31
N LEU A 111 -13.63 18.25 -11.88
CA LEU A 111 -12.40 17.58 -11.49
C LEU A 111 -12.62 16.73 -10.23
N HIS A 112 -13.34 17.23 -9.23
CA HIS A 112 -13.64 16.48 -8.01
C HIS A 112 -14.49 15.23 -8.31
N LEU A 113 -15.51 15.37 -9.16
CA LEU A 113 -16.36 14.26 -9.58
C LEU A 113 -15.55 13.19 -10.34
N ARG A 114 -14.74 13.59 -11.32
CA ARG A 114 -13.94 12.66 -12.13
C ARG A 114 -12.90 11.95 -11.30
N THR A 115 -12.18 12.67 -10.44
CA THR A 115 -11.14 12.07 -9.59
C THR A 115 -11.74 11.13 -8.54
N ASN A 116 -12.93 11.41 -8.01
CA ASN A 116 -13.64 10.47 -7.14
C ASN A 116 -13.98 9.16 -7.87
N ASN A 117 -14.56 9.26 -9.09
CA ASN A 117 -14.96 8.10 -9.88
C ASN A 117 -13.76 7.26 -10.36
N ILE A 118 -12.71 7.90 -10.86
CA ILE A 118 -11.48 7.21 -11.26
C ILE A 118 -10.79 6.63 -10.02
N GLY A 119 -10.82 7.34 -8.89
CA GLY A 119 -10.32 6.87 -7.61
C GLY A 119 -10.97 5.56 -7.18
N LEU A 120 -12.30 5.45 -7.26
CA LEU A 120 -13.02 4.20 -7.00
C LEU A 120 -12.46 3.04 -7.85
N ILE A 121 -12.41 3.22 -9.17
CA ILE A 121 -11.97 2.18 -10.11
C ILE A 121 -10.51 1.80 -9.83
N SER A 122 -9.63 2.80 -9.65
CA SER A 122 -8.21 2.59 -9.36
C SER A 122 -8.01 1.79 -8.06
N GLY A 123 -8.76 2.11 -7.01
CA GLY A 123 -8.67 1.41 -5.73
C GLY A 123 -9.18 -0.02 -5.82
N MET A 124 -10.28 -0.26 -6.56
CA MET A 124 -10.77 -1.62 -6.80
C MET A 124 -9.77 -2.46 -7.58
N ILE A 125 -9.18 -1.93 -8.66
CA ILE A 125 -8.15 -2.62 -9.44
C ILE A 125 -6.92 -2.88 -8.56
N GLY A 126 -6.45 -1.89 -7.81
CA GLY A 126 -5.30 -2.05 -6.90
C GLY A 126 -5.51 -3.16 -5.88
N GLY A 127 -6.69 -3.24 -5.27
CA GLY A 127 -7.04 -4.30 -4.33
C GLY A 127 -7.09 -5.69 -4.98
N ILE A 128 -7.63 -5.81 -6.20
CA ILE A 128 -7.62 -7.08 -6.96
C ILE A 128 -6.19 -7.50 -7.28
N VAL A 129 -5.36 -6.59 -7.79
CA VAL A 129 -3.97 -6.90 -8.13
C VAL A 129 -3.17 -7.28 -6.89
N LEU A 130 -3.44 -6.66 -5.73
CA LEU A 130 -2.79 -7.05 -4.47
C LEU A 130 -3.14 -8.49 -4.07
N VAL A 131 -4.40 -8.93 -4.25
CA VAL A 131 -4.78 -10.33 -4.00
C VAL A 131 -3.97 -11.26 -4.90
N PHE A 132 -3.85 -10.98 -6.20
CA PHE A 132 -3.08 -11.83 -7.11
C PHE A 132 -1.58 -11.81 -6.81
N LEU A 133 -1.02 -10.63 -6.49
CA LEU A 133 0.38 -10.48 -6.08
C LEU A 133 0.70 -11.35 -4.87
N ALA A 134 -0.22 -11.41 -3.89
CA ALA A 134 -0.04 -12.16 -2.66
C ALA A 134 0.20 -13.67 -2.90
N TRP A 135 -0.25 -14.19 -4.05
CA TRP A 135 -0.12 -15.59 -4.46
C TRP A 135 0.79 -15.80 -5.67
N THR A 136 1.55 -14.78 -6.07
CA THR A 136 2.51 -14.87 -7.17
C THR A 136 3.92 -14.91 -6.59
N PRO A 137 4.55 -16.08 -6.43
CA PRO A 137 5.86 -16.17 -5.77
C PRO A 137 7.00 -15.65 -6.67
N MET A 138 7.91 -14.87 -6.10
CA MET A 138 8.98 -14.21 -6.87
C MET A 138 10.08 -15.15 -7.37
N ASN A 139 10.24 -16.35 -6.80
CA ASN A 139 11.29 -17.28 -7.18
C ASN A 139 10.99 -18.02 -8.50
N THR A 140 9.73 -18.17 -8.87
CA THR A 140 9.32 -18.86 -10.11
C THR A 140 8.67 -17.92 -11.12
N GLN A 141 8.19 -16.75 -10.70
CA GLN A 141 7.49 -15.79 -11.54
C GLN A 141 7.95 -14.34 -11.25
N LEU A 142 9.26 -14.12 -11.16
CA LEU A 142 9.87 -12.84 -10.79
C LEU A 142 9.33 -11.65 -11.59
N VAL A 143 9.30 -11.76 -12.92
CA VAL A 143 8.87 -10.66 -13.80
C VAL A 143 7.40 -10.30 -13.54
N THR A 144 6.52 -11.31 -13.49
CA THR A 144 5.10 -11.11 -13.18
C THR A 144 4.93 -10.48 -11.80
N HIS A 145 5.67 -10.97 -10.81
CA HIS A 145 5.67 -10.44 -9.44
C HIS A 145 6.06 -8.95 -9.42
N LEU A 146 7.17 -8.59 -10.06
CA LEU A 146 7.66 -7.20 -10.11
C LEU A 146 6.68 -6.26 -10.84
N VAL A 147 6.04 -6.72 -11.92
CA VAL A 147 5.00 -5.96 -12.63
C VAL A 147 3.79 -5.72 -11.72
N MET A 148 3.30 -6.78 -11.06
CA MET A 148 2.17 -6.66 -10.14
C MET A 148 2.50 -5.76 -8.93
N ALA A 149 3.68 -5.90 -8.33
CA ALA A 149 4.14 -5.06 -7.23
C ALA A 149 4.22 -3.58 -7.66
N THR A 150 4.74 -3.31 -8.85
CA THR A 150 4.79 -1.96 -9.42
C THR A 150 3.39 -1.38 -9.61
N ILE A 151 2.44 -2.16 -10.14
CA ILE A 151 1.04 -1.76 -10.30
C ILE A 151 0.40 -1.47 -8.95
N VAL A 152 0.64 -2.29 -7.92
CA VAL A 152 0.13 -2.07 -6.56
C VAL A 152 0.66 -0.76 -5.97
N PHE A 153 1.98 -0.55 -6.01
CA PHE A 153 2.59 0.62 -5.38
C PHE A 153 2.28 1.93 -6.13
N LEU A 154 2.48 1.98 -7.45
CA LEU A 154 2.11 3.16 -8.24
C LEU A 154 0.61 3.38 -8.25
N GLY A 155 -0.19 2.31 -8.32
CA GLY A 155 -1.63 2.37 -8.24
C GLY A 155 -2.12 2.92 -6.90
N SER A 156 -1.47 2.57 -5.79
CA SER A 156 -1.79 3.11 -4.45
C SER A 156 -1.44 4.59 -4.34
N ILE A 157 -0.31 5.03 -4.91
CA ILE A 157 0.05 6.46 -4.98
C ILE A 157 -0.98 7.20 -5.82
N LEU A 158 -1.28 6.72 -7.03
CA LEU A 158 -2.28 7.31 -7.93
C LEU A 158 -3.66 7.39 -7.26
N TRP A 159 -4.10 6.30 -6.63
CA TRP A 159 -5.35 6.25 -5.89
C TRP A 159 -5.40 7.33 -4.79
N THR A 160 -4.34 7.44 -3.99
CA THR A 160 -4.24 8.45 -2.92
C THR A 160 -4.30 9.87 -3.50
N ILE A 161 -3.65 10.12 -4.63
CA ILE A 161 -3.71 11.41 -5.35
C ILE A 161 -5.15 11.71 -5.76
N LEU A 162 -5.82 10.76 -6.43
CA LEU A 162 -7.18 10.91 -6.93
C LEU A 162 -8.16 11.21 -5.79
N VAL A 163 -8.09 10.45 -4.69
CA VAL A 163 -8.94 10.68 -3.52
C VAL A 163 -8.62 12.03 -2.88
N THR A 164 -7.35 12.39 -2.71
CA THR A 164 -6.94 13.68 -2.13
C THR A 164 -7.47 14.85 -2.95
N VAL A 165 -7.34 14.79 -4.28
CA VAL A 165 -7.87 15.82 -5.19
C VAL A 165 -9.40 15.89 -5.08
N SER A 166 -10.09 14.74 -5.10
CA SER A 166 -11.55 14.70 -5.02
C SER A 166 -12.10 15.32 -3.74
N ARG A 167 -11.31 15.29 -2.66
CA ARG A 167 -11.68 15.76 -1.33
C ARG A 167 -11.02 17.06 -0.91
N THR A 168 -10.29 17.75 -1.80
CA THR A 168 -9.50 18.94 -1.43
C THR A 168 -10.35 20.05 -0.81
N ILE A 169 -11.61 20.21 -1.23
CA ILE A 169 -12.52 21.19 -0.61
C ILE A 169 -13.13 20.65 0.70
N LEU A 170 -13.53 19.37 0.71
CA LEU A 170 -14.20 18.74 1.85
C LEU A 170 -13.29 18.60 3.08
N ASP A 171 -11.99 18.44 2.85
CA ASP A 171 -10.99 18.24 3.89
C ASP A 171 -10.08 19.48 4.07
N ALA A 172 -10.47 20.64 3.51
CA ALA A 172 -9.65 21.86 3.51
C ALA A 172 -9.27 22.32 4.93
N ASP A 173 -10.25 22.31 5.83
CA ASP A 173 -10.11 22.78 7.21
C ASP A 173 -9.74 21.66 8.20
N LYS A 174 -9.64 20.42 7.74
CA LYS A 174 -9.36 19.27 8.61
C LYS A 174 -7.89 19.21 9.00
N GLN A 175 -7.66 18.90 10.28
CA GLN A 175 -6.31 18.88 10.87
C GLN A 175 -6.12 17.66 11.76
N TRP A 176 -4.89 17.15 11.81
CA TRP A 176 -4.46 16.16 12.78
C TRP A 176 -3.33 16.76 13.63
N ARG A 177 -3.58 16.94 14.93
CA ARG A 177 -2.62 17.55 15.88
C ARG A 177 -2.04 18.89 15.37
N GLY A 178 -2.88 19.74 14.78
CA GLY A 178 -2.50 21.03 14.21
C GLY A 178 -1.86 20.97 12.82
N TYR A 179 -1.66 19.79 12.24
CA TYR A 179 -1.19 19.63 10.87
C TYR A 179 -2.36 19.50 9.90
N ASN A 180 -2.39 20.31 8.84
CA ASN A 180 -3.39 20.20 7.79
C ASN A 180 -3.34 18.82 7.10
N ILE A 181 -4.50 18.16 6.99
CA ILE A 181 -4.62 16.79 6.47
C ILE A 181 -4.21 16.69 5.00
N ILE A 182 -4.58 17.67 4.18
CA ILE A 182 -4.24 17.67 2.75
C ILE A 182 -2.72 17.78 2.58
N ARG A 183 -2.08 18.68 3.33
CA ARG A 183 -0.62 18.81 3.32
C ARG A 183 0.06 17.51 3.76
N LEU A 184 -0.45 16.86 4.81
CA LEU A 184 0.07 15.58 5.29
C LEU A 184 -0.03 14.49 4.22
N ARG A 185 -1.17 14.38 3.52
CA ARG A 185 -1.35 13.46 2.38
C ARG A 185 -0.31 13.69 1.29
N TRP A 186 -0.11 14.94 0.85
CA TRP A 186 0.89 15.27 -0.17
C TRP A 186 2.33 14.98 0.25
N THR A 187 2.67 15.21 1.52
CA THR A 187 3.99 14.84 2.06
C THR A 187 4.19 13.33 2.03
N LEU A 188 3.22 12.55 2.52
CA LEU A 188 3.30 11.09 2.56
C LEU A 188 3.32 10.47 1.15
N MET A 189 2.58 11.03 0.20
CA MET A 189 2.64 10.62 -1.21
C MET A 189 4.00 10.95 -1.83
N SER A 190 4.58 12.10 -1.52
CA SER A 190 5.93 12.47 -1.99
C SER A 190 6.98 11.51 -1.45
N VAL A 191 6.92 11.18 -0.15
CA VAL A 191 7.81 10.20 0.47
C VAL A 191 7.64 8.82 -0.17
N ALA A 192 6.40 8.36 -0.36
CA ALA A 192 6.11 7.10 -1.04
C ALA A 192 6.70 7.07 -2.46
N PHE A 193 6.45 8.10 -3.26
CA PHE A 193 6.96 8.17 -4.63
C PHE A 193 8.49 8.14 -4.68
N ILE A 194 9.15 8.96 -3.87
CA ILE A 194 10.62 9.00 -3.79
C ILE A 194 11.16 7.65 -3.34
N SER A 195 10.54 7.04 -2.33
CA SER A 195 10.95 5.74 -1.80
C SER A 195 10.84 4.64 -2.86
N LEU A 196 9.78 4.64 -3.68
CA LEU A 196 9.66 3.71 -4.80
C LEU A 196 10.79 3.89 -5.82
N GLN A 197 11.10 5.13 -6.21
CA GLN A 197 12.21 5.40 -7.14
C GLN A 197 13.55 4.93 -6.56
N LEU A 198 13.81 5.23 -5.29
CA LEU A 198 15.03 4.82 -4.60
C LEU A 198 15.12 3.30 -4.43
N SER A 199 14.00 2.61 -4.23
CA SER A 199 13.95 1.15 -4.18
C SER A 199 14.39 0.54 -5.52
N ILE A 200 13.83 1.02 -6.64
CA ILE A 200 14.20 0.56 -7.99
C ILE A 200 15.67 0.87 -8.29
N ILE A 201 16.12 2.10 -8.06
CA ILE A 201 17.52 2.49 -8.30
C ILE A 201 18.48 1.65 -7.47
N SER A 202 18.16 1.43 -6.20
CA SER A 202 19.02 0.66 -5.28
C SER A 202 19.08 -0.82 -5.64
N PHE A 203 17.97 -1.40 -6.13
CA PHE A 203 17.92 -2.79 -6.61
C PHE A 203 18.92 -2.99 -7.75
N VAL A 204 18.99 -2.00 -8.65
CA VAL A 204 19.84 -2.06 -9.84
C VAL A 204 21.31 -1.71 -9.54
N LEU A 205 21.56 -0.69 -8.72
CA LEU A 205 22.88 -0.05 -8.63
C LEU A 205 23.60 -0.24 -7.30
N ILE A 206 22.90 -0.57 -6.22
CA ILE A 206 23.47 -0.51 -4.85
C ILE A 206 23.43 -1.88 -4.19
N SER A 207 22.26 -2.30 -3.71
CA SER A 207 22.04 -3.59 -3.06
C SER A 207 20.53 -3.83 -2.89
N THR A 208 20.16 -5.11 -2.82
CA THR A 208 18.80 -5.56 -2.51
C THR A 208 18.38 -5.17 -1.10
N THR A 209 19.30 -5.11 -0.13
CA THR A 209 19.01 -4.69 1.25
C THR A 209 18.61 -3.23 1.35
N VAL A 210 19.35 -2.32 0.69
CA VAL A 210 19.00 -0.89 0.67
C VAL A 210 17.69 -0.67 -0.09
N SER A 211 17.50 -1.40 -1.19
CA SER A 211 16.25 -1.39 -1.95
C SER A 211 15.05 -1.83 -1.11
N ALA A 212 15.20 -2.88 -0.30
CA ALA A 212 14.18 -3.35 0.62
C ALA A 212 13.87 -2.31 1.71
N ALA A 213 14.87 -1.63 2.27
CA ALA A 213 14.62 -0.55 3.23
C ALA A 213 13.71 0.56 2.65
N PHE A 214 13.89 0.90 1.37
CA PHE A 214 13.00 1.83 0.68
C PHE A 214 11.62 1.24 0.35
N GLU A 215 11.50 -0.07 0.14
CA GLU A 215 10.19 -0.72 0.04
C GLU A 215 9.41 -0.63 1.37
N TRP A 216 10.10 -0.84 2.50
CA TRP A 216 9.50 -0.68 3.83
C TRP A 216 9.06 0.75 4.10
N LEU A 217 9.90 1.75 3.76
CA LEU A 217 9.52 3.16 3.89
C LEU A 217 8.32 3.51 3.00
N LEU A 218 8.25 2.93 1.80
CA LEU A 218 7.10 3.06 0.91
C LEU A 218 5.83 2.49 1.55
N LEU A 219 5.87 1.26 2.09
CA LEU A 219 4.75 0.65 2.80
C LEU A 219 4.27 1.52 3.96
N ILE A 220 5.20 1.99 4.79
CA ILE A 220 4.90 2.83 5.96
C ILE A 220 4.24 4.13 5.51
N SER A 221 4.80 4.81 4.50
CA SER A 221 4.27 6.08 4.03
C SER A 221 2.87 5.95 3.44
N LEU A 222 2.62 4.89 2.66
CA LEU A 222 1.29 4.61 2.10
C LEU A 222 0.26 4.29 3.19
N ASN A 223 0.62 3.49 4.20
CA ASN A 223 -0.29 3.18 5.31
C ASN A 223 -0.55 4.40 6.20
N CYS A 224 0.46 5.23 6.47
CA CYS A 224 0.25 6.52 7.13
C CYS A 224 -0.65 7.44 6.31
N GLY A 225 -0.49 7.46 4.99
CA GLY A 225 -1.34 8.25 4.07
C GLY A 225 -2.78 7.77 4.11
N LEU A 226 -2.97 6.46 4.08
CA LEU A 226 -4.25 5.79 4.23
C LEU A 226 -4.94 6.13 5.55
N LEU A 227 -4.19 6.14 6.66
CA LEU A 227 -4.71 6.53 7.98
C LEU A 227 -5.35 7.91 7.95
N THR A 228 -4.82 8.86 7.16
CA THR A 228 -5.39 10.22 7.06
C THR A 228 -6.81 10.27 6.48
N PHE A 229 -7.30 9.19 5.86
CA PHE A 229 -8.68 9.09 5.38
C PHE A 229 -9.67 8.71 6.48
N TYR A 230 -9.24 8.55 7.73
CA TYR A 230 -10.17 8.46 8.86
C TYR A 230 -11.12 9.66 8.92
N THR A 231 -10.63 10.84 8.49
CA THR A 231 -11.39 12.09 8.43
C THR A 231 -12.56 12.06 7.44
N VAL A 232 -12.57 11.11 6.49
CA VAL A 232 -13.71 10.92 5.58
C VAL A 232 -14.96 10.50 6.35
N PHE A 233 -14.76 9.73 7.43
CA PHE A 233 -15.83 9.11 8.22
C PHE A 233 -16.05 9.81 9.57
N GLU A 234 -15.36 10.92 9.83
CA GLU A 234 -15.63 11.75 11.00
C GLU A 234 -17.07 12.27 10.92
N ASN A 235 -17.83 12.03 11.98
CA ASN A 235 -19.20 12.46 12.09
C ASN A 235 -19.19 13.85 12.75
N PRO A 236 -19.64 14.92 12.09
CA PRO A 236 -19.56 16.28 12.62
C PRO A 236 -20.40 16.49 13.90
N ASN A 237 -21.27 15.55 14.25
CA ASN A 237 -22.16 15.63 15.41
C ASN A 237 -21.59 15.04 16.71
N ILE A 238 -20.32 14.62 16.75
CA ILE A 238 -19.70 13.98 17.93
C ILE A 238 -18.78 14.94 18.71
N GLU A 239 -18.58 16.18 18.24
CA GLU A 239 -17.76 17.19 18.96
C GLU A 239 -18.56 18.00 20.02
N GLU A 240 -19.84 17.68 20.27
CA GLU A 240 -20.68 18.38 21.27
C GLU A 240 -20.99 17.59 22.57
N GLU A 241 -20.21 16.56 22.92
CA GLU A 241 -20.25 15.93 24.26
C GLU A 241 -18.85 15.89 24.92
#